data_AF-A0A2I0EVW5-F1
#
_entry.id   AF-A0A2I0EVW5-F1
#
_cell.length_a   1.000
_cell.length_b   1.000
_cell.length_c   1.000
_cell.angle_alpha   90.00
_cell.angle_beta   90.00
_cell.angle_gamma   90.00
#
_symmetry.space_group_name_H-M   'P 1'
#
loop_
_entity.id
_entity.type
_entity.pdbx_description
1 polymer ?
#
loop_
_entity_poly.entity_id
_entity_poly.type
_entity_poly.pdbx_seq_one_letter_code
_entity_poly.pdbx_strand_id
1 'polypeptide(L)'
;MKDNMHYELTSMADTPETFSYAEDYSFWIPMIEYFFEYADSFEIHCWKEESAKFEDIINSLPNVEHDNDGQLLIASGQLNEKAKEFILTRSLDTKGRLKWFSLFLEKQGEPLFSSEHCGVELIGYKLNAEQIAFLEKVLPGDVRRFEW
;
A
#
# COMPACT_ATOMS: atom_id res chain seq x y z
N MET A 1 14.60 -19.11 6.91
CA MET A 1 14.48 -18.84 5.46
C MET A 1 13.85 -17.46 5.33
N LYS A 2 14.28 -16.68 4.34
CA LYS A 2 13.75 -15.35 4.08
C LYS A 2 13.48 -15.27 2.59
N ASP A 3 12.24 -15.05 2.22
CA ASP A 3 11.78 -15.23 0.84
C ASP A 3 11.12 -13.94 0.35
N ASN A 4 11.29 -13.64 -0.93
CA ASN A 4 10.52 -12.57 -1.55
C ASN A 4 9.21 -13.14 -2.04
N MET A 5 8.13 -12.44 -1.72
CA MET A 5 6.77 -12.88 -2.00
C MET A 5 6.08 -11.84 -2.86
N HIS A 6 5.40 -12.26 -3.91
CA HIS A 6 4.50 -11.41 -4.68
C HIS A 6 3.14 -12.09 -4.76
N TYR A 7 2.12 -11.35 -4.37
CA TYR A 7 0.72 -11.74 -4.45
C TYR A 7 -0.02 -10.81 -5.38
N GLU A 8 -0.77 -11.38 -6.31
CA GLU A 8 -1.74 -10.65 -7.13
C GLU A 8 -3.14 -11.10 -6.76
N LEU A 9 -4.02 -10.16 -6.42
CA LEU A 9 -5.43 -10.46 -6.20
C LEU A 9 -6.08 -10.91 -7.51
N THR A 10 -6.95 -11.91 -7.47
CA THR A 10 -7.69 -12.36 -8.68
C THR A 10 -9.13 -11.88 -8.73
N SER A 11 -9.66 -11.34 -7.63
CA SER A 11 -11.00 -10.76 -7.57
C SER A 11 -10.92 -9.24 -7.60
N MET A 12 -11.38 -8.66 -8.71
CA MET A 12 -11.36 -7.22 -8.94
C MET A 12 -12.78 -6.67 -9.04
N ALA A 13 -12.98 -5.45 -8.54
CA ALA A 13 -14.23 -4.74 -8.71
C ALA A 13 -14.51 -4.46 -10.21
N ASP A 14 -15.74 -4.72 -10.65
CA ASP A 14 -16.19 -4.33 -11.99
C ASP A 14 -16.44 -2.81 -12.05
N THR A 15 -15.55 -2.08 -12.71
CA THR A 15 -15.56 -0.61 -12.72
C THR A 15 -15.04 -0.07 -14.06
N PRO A 16 -15.62 1.02 -14.60
CA PRO A 16 -15.19 1.62 -15.87
C PRO A 16 -13.92 2.49 -15.73
N GLU A 17 -13.21 2.38 -14.61
CA GLU A 17 -12.07 3.23 -14.27
C GLU A 17 -10.80 2.65 -14.92
N THR A 18 -9.77 3.47 -15.06
CA THR A 18 -8.50 3.03 -15.65
C THR A 18 -7.76 2.01 -14.77
N PHE A 19 -7.90 2.10 -13.45
CA PHE A 19 -7.22 1.22 -12.50
C PHE A 19 -8.13 0.08 -12.04
N SER A 20 -7.49 -1.06 -11.77
CA SER A 20 -8.14 -2.19 -11.09
C SER A 20 -8.14 -1.94 -9.59
N TYR A 21 -9.23 -2.35 -8.94
CA TYR A 21 -9.40 -2.25 -7.49
C TYR A 21 -9.82 -3.62 -6.97
N ALA A 22 -9.42 -3.96 -5.75
CA ALA A 22 -9.97 -5.14 -5.07
C ALA A 22 -11.48 -4.99 -4.88
N GLU A 23 -12.23 -6.09 -4.91
CA GLU A 23 -13.66 -6.08 -4.57
C GLU A 23 -13.92 -5.66 -3.10
N ASP A 24 -12.99 -6.01 -2.22
CA ASP A 24 -13.04 -5.71 -0.79
C ASP A 24 -11.62 -5.44 -0.27
N TYR A 25 -11.49 -4.41 0.57
CA TYR A 25 -10.25 -4.02 1.23
C TYR A 25 -10.25 -4.32 2.73
N SER A 26 -11.12 -5.24 3.22
CA SER A 26 -11.13 -5.65 4.63
C SER A 26 -9.77 -6.17 5.14
N PHE A 27 -8.94 -6.70 4.25
CA PHE A 27 -7.57 -7.13 4.53
C PHE A 27 -6.61 -5.96 4.81
N TRP A 28 -6.92 -4.74 4.35
CA TRP A 28 -6.00 -3.60 4.34
C TRP A 28 -5.47 -3.26 5.72
N ILE A 29 -6.37 -2.94 6.65
CA ILE A 29 -6.01 -2.49 8.00
C ILE A 29 -5.17 -3.54 8.73
N PRO A 30 -5.64 -4.80 8.92
CA PRO A 30 -4.85 -5.80 9.64
C PRO A 30 -3.51 -6.10 8.96
N MET A 31 -3.45 -6.07 7.62
CA MET A 31 -2.21 -6.26 6.88
C MET A 31 -1.19 -5.14 7.16
N ILE A 32 -1.62 -3.89 6.98
CA ILE A 32 -0.72 -2.74 7.13
C ILE A 32 -0.30 -2.52 8.59
N GLU A 33 -1.21 -2.70 9.54
CA GLU A 33 -0.89 -2.64 10.97
C GLU A 33 0.21 -3.64 11.35
N TYR A 34 0.16 -4.86 10.81
CA TYR A 34 1.19 -5.86 11.05
C TYR A 34 2.57 -5.42 10.52
N PHE A 35 2.64 -4.87 9.31
CA PHE A 35 3.92 -4.42 8.75
C PHE A 35 4.47 -3.15 9.39
N PHE A 36 3.63 -2.33 10.03
CA PHE A 36 4.09 -1.17 10.81
C PHE A 36 4.97 -1.55 11.99
N GLU A 37 4.85 -2.76 12.54
CA GLU A 37 5.73 -3.22 13.63
C GLU A 37 7.19 -3.38 13.18
N TYR A 38 7.42 -3.53 11.88
CA TYR A 38 8.73 -3.82 11.29
C TYR A 38 9.32 -2.64 10.52
N ALA A 39 8.49 -1.72 10.03
CA ALA A 39 8.90 -0.56 9.24
C ALA A 39 9.36 0.62 10.12
N ASP A 40 10.15 1.53 9.54
CA ASP A 40 10.45 2.85 10.13
C ASP A 40 10.22 4.03 9.19
N SER A 41 10.11 3.80 7.88
CA SER A 41 9.70 4.81 6.90
C SER A 41 8.62 4.29 5.96
N PHE A 42 7.97 5.25 5.29
CA PHE A 42 6.98 4.99 4.26
C PHE A 42 7.15 5.94 3.08
N GLU A 43 6.59 5.54 1.95
CA GLU A 43 6.39 6.36 0.76
C GLU A 43 5.04 6.03 0.13
N ILE A 44 4.28 7.03 -0.30
CA ILE A 44 2.98 6.91 -0.95
C ILE A 44 3.05 7.58 -2.31
N HIS A 45 2.56 6.89 -3.33
CA HIS A 45 2.45 7.40 -4.69
C HIS A 45 0.99 7.62 -5.06
N CYS A 46 0.69 8.81 -5.60
CA CYS A 46 -0.63 9.17 -6.09
C CYS A 46 -0.53 9.88 -7.45
N TRP A 47 -1.34 9.45 -8.43
CA TRP A 47 -1.42 10.14 -9.72
C TRP A 47 -2.08 11.52 -9.57
N LYS A 48 -1.51 12.51 -10.27
CA LYS A 48 -1.91 13.92 -10.15
C LYS A 48 -3.30 14.18 -10.72
N GLU A 49 -3.71 13.45 -11.76
CA GLU A 49 -5.06 13.52 -12.31
C GLU A 49 -6.11 13.16 -11.26
N GLU A 50 -5.72 12.41 -10.24
CA GLU A 50 -6.56 12.06 -9.12
C GLU A 50 -6.31 12.94 -7.88
N SER A 51 -5.32 13.85 -7.89
CA SER A 51 -4.82 14.60 -6.71
C SER A 51 -5.89 15.35 -5.92
N ALA A 52 -6.99 15.75 -6.56
CA ALA A 52 -8.13 16.37 -5.88
C ALA A 52 -8.78 15.44 -4.84
N LYS A 53 -8.68 14.11 -5.01
CA LYS A 53 -9.10 13.11 -4.01
C LYS A 53 -8.11 12.99 -2.83
N PHE A 54 -6.95 13.65 -2.92
CA PHE A 54 -5.76 13.46 -2.08
C PHE A 54 -5.23 14.75 -1.45
N GLU A 55 -5.99 15.86 -1.50
CA GLU A 55 -5.60 17.11 -0.81
C GLU A 55 -5.31 16.88 0.68
N ASP A 56 -6.01 15.95 1.31
CA ASP A 56 -5.76 15.53 2.68
C ASP A 56 -4.32 15.01 2.88
N ILE A 57 -3.75 14.34 1.88
CA ILE A 57 -2.38 13.80 1.91
C ILE A 57 -1.39 14.96 1.93
N ILE A 58 -1.57 15.88 0.98
CA ILE A 58 -0.74 17.09 0.80
C ILE A 58 -0.65 17.89 2.09
N ASN A 59 -1.78 18.03 2.77
CA ASN A 59 -1.88 18.85 3.98
C ASN A 59 -1.48 18.10 5.27
N SER A 60 -1.44 16.76 5.25
CA SER A 60 -1.24 15.97 6.48
C SER A 60 0.19 15.46 6.66
N LEU A 61 0.95 15.26 5.58
CA LEU A 61 2.26 14.62 5.63
C LEU A 61 3.42 15.63 5.53
N PRO A 62 4.58 15.32 6.15
CA PRO A 62 5.66 16.29 6.33
C PRO A 62 6.41 16.62 5.04
N ASN A 63 6.57 15.63 4.14
CA ASN A 63 7.28 15.79 2.88
C ASN A 63 6.38 15.32 1.74
N VAL A 64 6.13 16.20 0.79
CA VAL A 64 5.38 15.92 -0.42
C VAL A 64 6.11 16.57 -1.59
N GLU A 65 6.48 15.75 -2.55
CA GLU A 65 7.14 16.16 -3.78
C GLU A 65 6.42 15.60 -5.00
N HIS A 66 6.93 15.92 -6.18
CA HIS A 66 6.45 15.36 -7.43
C HIS A 66 7.59 14.62 -8.13
N ASP A 67 7.24 13.62 -8.94
CA ASP A 67 8.18 13.02 -9.87
C ASP A 67 8.66 14.03 -10.94
N ASN A 68 9.65 13.62 -11.73
CA ASN A 68 10.31 14.48 -12.72
C ASN A 68 9.32 15.05 -13.77
N ASP A 69 8.31 14.26 -14.15
CA ASP A 69 7.32 14.65 -15.14
C ASP A 69 6.11 15.38 -14.51
N GLY A 70 6.10 15.49 -13.18
CA GLY A 70 5.07 16.17 -12.40
C GLY A 70 3.70 15.51 -12.46
N GLN A 71 3.64 14.22 -12.78
CA GLN A 71 2.42 13.40 -12.90
C GLN A 71 2.15 12.59 -11.62
N LEU A 72 3.19 12.31 -10.85
CA LEU A 72 3.08 11.54 -9.62
C LEU A 72 3.38 12.44 -8.43
N LEU A 73 2.48 12.44 -7.47
CA LEU A 73 2.71 13.01 -6.15
C LEU A 73 3.30 11.92 -5.25
N ILE A 74 4.45 12.23 -4.65
CA ILE A 74 5.19 11.33 -3.77
C ILE A 74 5.18 11.93 -2.37
N ALA A 75 4.57 11.23 -1.42
CA ALA A 75 4.56 11.63 -0.02
C ALA A 75 5.34 10.61 0.81
N SER A 76 6.39 11.03 1.49
CA SER A 76 7.30 10.13 2.21
C SER A 76 7.69 10.66 3.58
N GLY A 77 8.21 9.77 4.43
CA GLY A 77 8.73 10.17 5.73
C GLY A 77 8.88 9.03 6.72
N GLN A 78 9.18 9.41 7.96
CA GLN A 78 9.25 8.48 9.08
C GLN A 78 7.84 8.01 9.49
N LEU A 79 7.72 6.72 9.81
CA LEU A 79 6.47 6.09 10.23
C LEU A 79 6.15 6.41 11.71
N ASN A 80 5.77 7.65 11.98
CA ASN A 80 5.27 8.10 13.28
C ASN A 80 3.76 7.85 13.44
N GLU A 81 3.22 8.07 14.64
CA GLU A 81 1.81 7.82 14.93
C GLU A 81 0.84 8.60 14.03
N LYS A 82 1.17 9.84 13.64
CA LYS A 82 0.34 10.62 12.71
C LYS A 82 0.31 9.98 11.33
N ALA A 83 1.45 9.50 10.84
CA ALA A 83 1.54 8.80 9.55
C ALA A 83 0.77 7.47 9.60
N LYS A 84 0.92 6.69 10.67
CA LYS A 84 0.18 5.43 10.86
C LYS A 84 -1.33 5.66 10.88
N GLU A 85 -1.81 6.60 11.69
CA GLU A 85 -3.22 6.95 11.76
C GLU A 85 -3.75 7.36 10.37
N PHE A 86 -3.01 8.20 9.67
CA PHE A 86 -3.35 8.63 8.32
C PHE A 86 -3.48 7.45 7.34
N ILE A 87 -2.48 6.56 7.31
CA ILE A 87 -2.44 5.41 6.39
C ILE A 87 -3.57 4.40 6.71
N LEU A 88 -3.93 4.22 7.98
CA LEU A 88 -4.96 3.25 8.38
C LEU A 88 -6.38 3.79 8.22
N THR A 89 -6.61 5.04 8.64
CA THR A 89 -7.98 5.57 8.79
C THR A 89 -8.47 6.36 7.57
N ARG A 90 -7.54 6.81 6.71
CA ARG A 90 -7.88 7.62 5.53
C ARG A 90 -7.61 6.93 4.20
N SER A 91 -7.34 5.63 4.21
CA SER A 91 -6.95 4.84 3.03
C SER A 91 -8.04 4.67 1.99
N LEU A 92 -9.31 4.62 2.39
CA LEU A 92 -10.41 4.33 1.47
C LEU A 92 -11.21 5.59 1.08
N ASP A 93 -11.62 5.65 -0.19
CA ASP A 93 -12.53 6.67 -0.73
C ASP A 93 -14.00 6.39 -0.39
N THR A 94 -14.92 7.24 -0.87
CA THR A 94 -16.36 7.07 -0.62
C THR A 94 -16.97 5.84 -1.31
N LYS A 95 -16.25 5.20 -2.23
CA LYS A 95 -16.63 3.94 -2.89
C LYS A 95 -15.96 2.73 -2.22
N GLY A 96 -15.22 2.92 -1.12
CA GLY A 96 -14.51 1.85 -0.41
C GLY A 96 -13.22 1.40 -1.12
N ARG A 97 -12.66 2.21 -2.01
CA ARG A 97 -11.47 1.88 -2.80
C ARG A 97 -10.23 2.50 -2.20
N LEU A 98 -9.08 1.84 -2.33
CA LEU A 98 -7.83 2.48 -1.96
C LEU A 98 -7.64 3.77 -2.73
N LYS A 99 -7.32 4.82 -1.97
CA LYS A 99 -7.03 6.12 -2.50
C LYS A 99 -5.71 6.02 -3.29
N TRP A 100 -4.59 5.76 -2.65
CA TRP A 100 -3.29 5.85 -3.33
C TRP A 100 -3.04 4.73 -4.34
N PHE A 101 -2.17 5.02 -5.30
CA PHE A 101 -1.72 4.03 -6.28
C PHE A 101 -0.78 3.02 -5.64
N SER A 102 0.20 3.49 -4.86
CA SER A 102 1.13 2.61 -4.15
C SER A 102 1.45 3.11 -2.75
N LEU A 103 1.71 2.17 -1.84
CA LEU A 103 2.31 2.39 -0.52
C LEU A 103 3.54 1.49 -0.41
N PHE A 104 4.68 2.08 -0.04
CA PHE A 104 5.93 1.41 0.23
C PHE A 104 6.27 1.56 1.71
N LEU A 105 6.66 0.47 2.34
CA LEU A 105 7.15 0.42 3.71
C LEU A 105 8.59 -0.08 3.70
N GLU A 106 9.43 0.60 4.45
CA GLU A 106 10.86 0.34 4.50
C GLU A 106 11.34 0.17 5.93
N LYS A 107 12.46 -0.54 6.07
CA LYS A 107 13.19 -0.69 7.32
C LYS A 107 14.64 -0.31 7.11
N GLN A 108 15.09 0.78 7.73
CA GLN A 108 16.47 1.27 7.63
C GLN A 108 16.90 1.53 6.17
N GLY A 109 15.97 2.01 5.33
CA GLY A 109 16.20 2.28 3.90
C GLY A 109 16.19 1.04 2.99
N GLU A 110 15.88 -0.14 3.53
CA GLU A 110 15.66 -1.35 2.74
C GLU A 110 14.16 -1.60 2.56
N PRO A 111 13.71 -2.02 1.36
CA PRO A 111 12.32 -2.41 1.14
C PRO A 111 11.90 -3.54 2.09
N LEU A 112 10.71 -3.40 2.68
CA LEU A 112 10.11 -4.42 3.55
C LEU A 112 8.82 -4.94 2.94
N PHE A 113 7.93 -4.04 2.52
CA PHE A 113 6.63 -4.37 1.97
C PHE A 113 6.17 -3.28 1.02
N SER A 114 5.49 -3.65 -0.06
CA SER A 114 4.75 -2.70 -0.89
C SER A 114 3.35 -3.22 -1.24
N SER A 115 2.43 -2.27 -1.32
CA SER A 115 1.10 -2.46 -1.89
C SER A 115 1.02 -1.56 -3.11
N GLU A 116 0.87 -2.13 -4.29
CA GLU A 116 0.99 -1.44 -5.57
C GLU A 116 -0.29 -1.60 -6.40
N HIS A 117 -0.45 -0.77 -7.43
CA HIS A 117 -1.58 -0.82 -8.34
C HIS A 117 -2.94 -0.76 -7.62
N CYS A 118 -3.10 0.21 -6.73
CA CYS A 118 -4.27 0.34 -5.85
C CYS A 118 -4.46 -0.89 -4.95
N GLY A 119 -3.36 -1.53 -4.52
CA GLY A 119 -3.36 -2.66 -3.59
C GLY A 119 -3.87 -3.98 -4.16
N VAL A 120 -3.84 -4.13 -5.47
CA VAL A 120 -4.11 -5.41 -6.14
C VAL A 120 -2.85 -6.26 -6.30
N GLU A 121 -1.67 -5.63 -6.18
CA GLU A 121 -0.38 -6.30 -6.11
C GLU A 121 0.27 -6.03 -4.76
N LEU A 122 0.75 -7.08 -4.11
CA LEU A 122 1.30 -7.01 -2.75
C LEU A 122 2.64 -7.73 -2.72
N ILE A 123 3.69 -7.03 -2.33
CA ILE A 123 5.06 -7.51 -2.43
C ILE A 123 5.71 -7.46 -1.06
N GLY A 124 6.21 -8.60 -0.61
CA GLY A 124 6.99 -8.74 0.62
C GLY A 124 8.45 -9.03 0.31
N TYR A 125 9.36 -8.31 0.95
CA TYR A 125 10.80 -8.43 0.70
C TYR A 125 11.49 -9.16 1.86
N LYS A 126 12.19 -10.26 1.54
CA LYS A 126 12.96 -11.08 2.51
C LYS A 126 12.13 -11.45 3.76
N LEU A 127 10.86 -11.81 3.56
CA LEU A 127 9.92 -12.13 4.64
C LEU A 127 10.28 -13.45 5.33
N ASN A 128 10.09 -13.49 6.65
CA ASN A 128 10.21 -14.75 7.40
C ASN A 128 8.90 -15.56 7.31
N ALA A 129 8.95 -16.83 7.74
CA ALA A 129 7.81 -17.74 7.67
C ALA A 129 6.56 -17.25 8.45
N GLU A 130 6.73 -16.52 9.54
CA GLU A 130 5.61 -15.95 10.31
C GLU A 130 4.92 -14.83 9.54
N GLN A 131 5.70 -13.94 8.91
CA GLN A 131 5.19 -12.84 8.09
C GLN A 131 4.47 -13.36 6.84
N ILE A 132 5.01 -14.40 6.21
CA ILE A 132 4.36 -15.07 5.07
C ILE A 132 3.04 -15.69 5.51
N ALA A 133 3.05 -16.47 6.60
CA ALA A 133 1.84 -17.11 7.11
C ALA A 133 0.78 -16.10 7.56
N PHE A 134 1.18 -14.96 8.10
CA PHE A 134 0.28 -13.86 8.43
C PHE A 134 -0.36 -13.26 7.17
N LEU A 135 0.44 -12.96 6.14
CA LEU A 135 -0.05 -12.46 4.86
C LEU A 135 -1.06 -13.44 4.25
N GLU A 136 -0.70 -14.71 4.08
CA GLU A 136 -1.59 -15.72 3.48
C GLU A 136 -2.89 -15.91 4.27
N LYS A 137 -2.91 -15.58 5.58
CA LYS A 137 -4.11 -15.63 6.41
C LYS A 137 -5.00 -14.39 6.25
N VAL A 138 -4.41 -13.21 6.03
CA VAL A 138 -5.16 -11.94 6.00
C VAL A 138 -5.66 -11.58 4.60
N LEU A 139 -4.95 -12.04 3.56
CA LEU A 139 -5.32 -11.75 2.17
C LEU A 139 -6.69 -12.33 1.82
N PRO A 140 -7.43 -11.65 0.92
CA PRO A 140 -8.74 -12.13 0.48
C PRO A 140 -8.57 -13.38 -0.40
N GLY A 141 -9.54 -14.30 -0.31
CA GLY A 141 -9.70 -15.54 -1.09
C GLY A 141 -8.56 -15.97 -2.02
N ASP A 142 -8.87 -16.15 -3.30
CA ASP A 142 -7.90 -16.61 -4.29
C ASP A 142 -6.92 -15.48 -4.67
N VAL A 143 -5.64 -15.75 -4.50
CA VAL A 143 -4.53 -14.89 -4.93
C VAL A 143 -3.54 -15.72 -5.76
N ARG A 144 -2.92 -15.11 -6.76
CA ARG A 144 -1.76 -15.71 -7.43
C ARG A 144 -0.51 -15.41 -6.62
N ARG A 145 0.30 -16.43 -6.35
CA ARG A 145 1.54 -16.33 -5.57
C ARG A 145 2.75 -16.59 -6.47
N PHE A 146 3.76 -15.73 -6.33
CA PHE A 146 5.06 -15.86 -6.95
C PHE A 146 6.17 -15.71 -5.89
N GLU A 147 7.27 -16.44 -6.05
CA GLU A 147 8.43 -16.46 -5.14
C GLU A 147 9.71 -16.44 -5.98
N TRP A 148 10.72 -15.66 -5.56
CA TRP A 148 12.01 -15.53 -6.27
C TRP A 148 13.19 -15.15 -5.37
#